data_AF-A0A1S3DK57-F1
#
_entry.id   AF-A0A1S3DK57-F1
#
_cell.length_a   1.000
_cell.length_b   1.000
_cell.length_c   1.000
_cell.angle_alpha   90.00
_cell.angle_beta   90.00
_cell.angle_gamma   90.00
#
_symmetry.space_group_name_H-M   'P 1'
#
loop_
_entity.id
_entity.type
_entity.pdbx_description
1 polymer ?
#
loop_
_entity_poly.entity_id
_entity_poly.type
_entity_poly.pdbx_seq_one_letter_code
_entity_poly.pdbx_strand_id
1 'polypeptide(L)'
;MQSRHYPSNNYDWRVPDIVSLMMRWILNRKPVSTSASWNRYATRRLLSLLSCTVLLLVARLHIMGAKLPVFTRFDNPASVSGWPTRHLTYQYLIALNLWLLIFPCDLCCDWTMGTIPLVESVLDERNLATLCLYVFLCAVCYVAAFSSNRTHSVALIM
;
A
#
# COMPACT_ATOMS: atom_id res chain seq x y z
N MET A 1 -5.98 -46.26 -5.45
CA MET A 1 -5.91 -44.81 -5.14
C MET A 1 -5.04 -44.14 -6.20
N GLN A 2 -5.66 -43.56 -7.23
CA GLN A 2 -4.96 -42.95 -8.36
C GLN A 2 -4.44 -41.56 -7.93
N SER A 3 -3.13 -41.40 -7.80
CA SER A 3 -2.49 -40.11 -7.54
C SER A 3 -2.71 -39.19 -8.74
N ARG A 4 -3.52 -38.14 -8.58
CA ARG A 4 -3.69 -37.08 -9.58
C ARG A 4 -2.37 -36.31 -9.68
N HIS A 5 -1.56 -36.63 -10.69
CA HIS A 5 -0.44 -35.80 -11.10
C HIS A 5 -1.00 -34.51 -11.72
N TYR A 6 -0.99 -33.42 -10.96
CA TYR A 6 -1.17 -32.10 -11.54
C TYR A 6 0.13 -31.73 -12.26
N PRO A 7 0.09 -31.31 -13.55
CA PRO A 7 1.26 -30.74 -14.20
C PRO A 7 1.64 -29.48 -13.42
N SER A 8 2.84 -29.47 -12.82
CA SER A 8 3.36 -28.26 -12.18
C SER A 8 3.71 -27.28 -13.30
N ASN A 9 2.79 -26.37 -13.59
CA ASN A 9 3.06 -25.26 -14.47
C ASN A 9 4.09 -24.39 -13.75
N ASN A 10 5.38 -24.61 -14.01
CA ASN A 10 6.53 -23.98 -13.35
C ASN A 10 6.70 -22.50 -13.77
N TYR A 11 5.61 -21.76 -13.88
CA TYR A 11 5.65 -20.31 -14.01
C TYR A 11 5.50 -19.74 -12.60
N ASP A 12 6.64 -19.51 -11.97
CA ASP A 12 6.73 -18.72 -10.75
C ASP A 12 6.44 -17.26 -11.12
N TRP A 13 5.40 -16.64 -10.53
CA TRP A 13 5.01 -15.25 -10.84
C TRP A 13 5.88 -14.23 -10.08
N ARG A 14 7.20 -14.42 -10.09
CA ARG A 14 8.18 -13.57 -9.40
C ARG A 14 8.63 -12.44 -10.32
N VAL A 15 9.21 -11.38 -9.76
CA VAL A 15 9.72 -10.24 -10.56
C VAL A 15 10.73 -10.69 -11.63
N PRO A 16 11.73 -11.57 -11.34
CA PRO A 16 12.66 -12.04 -12.36
C PRO A 16 11.97 -12.83 -13.46
N ASP A 17 10.96 -13.64 -13.11
CA ASP A 17 10.21 -14.45 -14.05
C ASP A 17 9.30 -13.61 -14.93
N ILE A 18 8.64 -12.58 -14.37
CA ILE A 18 7.84 -11.60 -15.11
C ILE A 18 8.73 -10.82 -16.10
N VAL A 19 9.91 -10.36 -15.67
CA VAL A 19 10.87 -9.67 -16.53
C VAL A 19 11.35 -10.61 -17.65
N SER A 20 11.65 -11.88 -17.33
CA SER A 20 12.05 -12.86 -18.34
C SER A 20 10.92 -13.21 -19.31
N LEU A 21 9.67 -13.25 -18.85
CA LEU A 21 8.46 -13.45 -19.65
C LEU A 21 8.22 -12.25 -20.58
N MET A 22 8.36 -11.02 -20.08
CA MET A 22 8.32 -9.79 -20.88
C MET A 22 9.41 -9.80 -21.95
N MET A 23 10.66 -10.11 -21.57
CA MET A 23 11.77 -10.19 -22.54
C MET A 23 11.52 -11.26 -23.59
N ARG A 24 11.04 -12.45 -23.21
CA ARG A 24 10.68 -13.53 -24.15
C ARG A 24 9.54 -13.13 -25.07
N TRP A 25 8.55 -12.38 -24.58
CA TRP A 25 7.45 -11.87 -25.40
C TRP A 25 7.92 -10.80 -26.40
N ILE A 26 8.75 -9.85 -25.95
CA ILE A 26 9.34 -8.81 -26.79
C ILE A 26 10.25 -9.40 -27.88
N LEU A 27 11.12 -10.34 -27.50
CA LEU A 27 12.13 -10.93 -28.40
C LEU A 27 11.53 -11.96 -29.35
N ASN A 28 10.67 -12.86 -28.87
CA ASN A 28 10.18 -13.98 -29.67
C ASN A 28 8.78 -13.75 -30.27
N ARG A 29 8.07 -12.67 -29.90
CA ARG A 29 6.65 -12.40 -30.23
C ARG A 29 5.70 -13.59 -30.03
N LYS A 30 6.13 -14.63 -29.30
CA LYS A 30 5.28 -15.78 -28.99
C LYS A 30 4.34 -15.34 -27.88
N PRO A 31 3.01 -15.42 -28.07
CA PRO A 31 2.08 -15.10 -27.00
C PRO A 31 2.39 -16.02 -25.82
N VAL A 32 2.55 -15.42 -24.63
CA VAL A 32 2.75 -16.19 -23.41
C VAL A 32 1.50 -17.07 -23.25
N SER A 33 1.69 -18.39 -23.33
CA SER A 33 0.62 -19.36 -23.05
C SER A 33 0.41 -19.42 -21.54
N THR A 34 -0.21 -18.38 -20.99
CA THR A 34 -0.64 -18.37 -19.59
C THR A 34 -1.87 -19.26 -19.48
N SER A 35 -1.70 -20.50 -19.02
CA SER A 35 -2.81 -21.34 -18.53
C SER A 35 -3.35 -20.84 -17.16
N ALA A 36 -3.31 -19.52 -16.93
CA ALA A 36 -3.81 -18.91 -15.73
C ALA A 36 -5.34 -18.86 -15.82
N SER A 37 -6.01 -19.82 -15.19
CA SER A 37 -7.48 -19.82 -15.10
C SER A 37 -7.93 -18.60 -14.30
N TRP A 38 -8.78 -17.76 -14.90
CA TRP A 38 -9.36 -16.58 -14.25
C TRP A 38 -10.05 -16.94 -12.93
N ASN A 39 -9.58 -16.36 -11.82
CA ASN A 39 -10.16 -16.64 -10.50
C ASN A 39 -11.47 -15.85 -10.33
N ARG A 40 -12.60 -16.53 -10.59
CA ARG A 40 -13.95 -15.97 -10.48
C ARG A 40 -14.28 -15.47 -9.08
N TYR A 41 -13.69 -16.06 -8.03
CA TYR A 41 -13.88 -15.62 -6.64
C TYR A 41 -13.20 -14.29 -6.38
N ALA A 42 -11.94 -14.15 -6.78
CA ALA A 42 -11.19 -12.90 -6.67
C ALA A 42 -11.89 -11.76 -7.41
N THR A 43 -12.45 -12.02 -8.60
CA THR A 43 -13.17 -10.98 -9.34
C THR A 43 -14.49 -10.60 -8.71
N ARG A 44 -15.25 -11.57 -8.17
CA ARG A 44 -16.49 -11.29 -7.44
C ARG A 44 -16.22 -10.46 -6.19
N ARG A 45 -15.17 -10.78 -5.44
CA ARG A 45 -14.72 -10.02 -4.28
C ARG A 45 -14.29 -8.61 -4.66
N LEU A 46 -13.52 -8.46 -5.74
CA LEU A 46 -13.11 -7.12 -6.19
C LEU A 46 -14.33 -6.29 -6.61
N LEU A 47 -15.26 -6.88 -7.35
CA LEU A 47 -16.50 -6.21 -7.76
C LEU A 47 -17.37 -5.84 -6.56
N SER A 48 -17.50 -6.71 -5.55
CA SER A 48 -18.27 -6.40 -4.35
C SER A 48 -17.62 -5.27 -3.53
N LEU A 49 -16.30 -5.29 -3.36
CA LEU A 49 -15.56 -4.22 -2.70
C LEU A 49 -15.69 -2.88 -3.43
N LEU A 50 -15.54 -2.88 -4.75
CA LEU A 50 -15.70 -1.68 -5.58
C LEU A 50 -17.13 -1.13 -5.50
N SER A 51 -18.13 -1.99 -5.67
CA SER A 51 -19.54 -1.59 -5.59
C SER A 51 -19.87 -1.01 -4.22
N CYS A 52 -19.46 -1.69 -3.13
CA CYS A 52 -19.66 -1.21 -1.77
C CYS A 52 -18.97 0.14 -1.53
N THR A 53 -17.72 0.29 -1.99
CA THR A 53 -16.96 1.55 -1.86
C THR A 53 -17.66 2.71 -2.57
N VAL A 54 -18.14 2.48 -3.80
CA VAL A 54 -18.87 3.50 -4.56
C VAL A 54 -20.18 3.88 -3.87
N LEU A 55 -20.95 2.89 -3.41
CA LEU A 55 -22.22 3.14 -2.70
C LEU A 55 -22.00 3.94 -1.41
N LEU A 56 -21.00 3.56 -0.60
CA LEU A 56 -20.65 4.27 0.63
C LEU A 56 -20.14 5.70 0.33
N LEU A 57 -19.38 5.89 -0.74
CA LEU A 57 -18.90 7.21 -1.15
C LEU A 57 -20.07 8.11 -1.59
N VAL A 58 -21.00 7.59 -2.39
CA VAL A 58 -22.21 8.31 -2.80
C VAL A 58 -23.06 8.68 -1.58
N ALA A 59 -23.30 7.72 -0.68
CA ALA A 59 -24.03 7.97 0.56
C ALA A 59 -23.35 9.06 1.40
N ARG A 60 -22.02 8.98 1.56
CA ARG A 60 -21.22 9.98 2.28
C ARG A 60 -21.37 11.38 1.66
N LEU A 61 -21.22 11.50 0.34
CA LEU A 61 -21.35 12.79 -0.35
C LEU A 61 -22.76 13.37 -0.24
N HIS A 62 -23.77 12.50 -0.31
CA HIS A 62 -25.17 12.89 -0.15
C HIS A 62 -25.46 13.39 1.27
N ILE A 63 -24.98 12.67 2.29
CA ILE A 63 -25.13 13.07 3.71
C ILE A 63 -24.38 14.39 4.00
N MET A 64 -23.18 14.57 3.44
CA MET A 64 -22.37 15.79 3.62
C MET A 64 -22.88 17.00 2.81
N GLY A 65 -24.00 16.85 2.08
CA GLY A 65 -24.61 17.94 1.30
C GLY A 65 -23.75 18.42 0.13
N ALA A 66 -22.83 17.57 -0.36
CA ALA A 66 -21.90 17.87 -1.46
C ALA A 66 -21.12 19.21 -1.34
N LYS A 67 -20.91 19.71 -0.11
CA LYS A 67 -20.09 20.89 0.15
C LYS A 67 -18.67 20.48 0.50
N LEU A 68 -17.70 21.19 -0.07
CA LEU A 68 -16.30 21.02 0.29
C LEU A 68 -16.06 21.63 1.68
N PRO A 69 -15.34 20.94 2.59
CA PRO A 69 -14.90 21.54 3.84
C PRO A 69 -13.94 22.70 3.56
N VAL A 70 -14.05 23.76 4.35
CA VAL A 70 -13.11 24.89 4.31
C VAL A 70 -12.00 24.60 5.30
N PHE A 71 -10.80 24.33 4.80
CA PHE A 71 -9.64 24.08 5.64
C PHE A 71 -8.94 25.38 6.00
N THR A 72 -8.61 25.52 7.28
CA THR A 72 -7.78 26.60 7.80
C THR A 72 -6.31 26.19 7.81
N ARG A 73 -5.41 27.17 7.97
CA ARG A 73 -3.97 26.91 8.13
C ARG A 73 -3.65 26.11 9.39
N PHE A 74 -4.52 26.19 10.40
CA PHE A 74 -4.34 25.49 11.65
C PHE A 74 -4.77 24.02 11.55
N ASP A 75 -5.58 23.67 10.55
CA ASP A 75 -6.03 22.28 10.40
C ASP A 75 -4.91 21.36 9.90
N ASN A 76 -4.01 21.91 9.09
CA ASN A 76 -2.83 21.20 8.58
C ASN A 76 -1.66 22.18 8.45
N PRO A 77 -0.94 22.48 9.55
CA PRO A 77 0.18 23.41 9.52
C PRO A 77 1.32 22.95 8.61
N ALA A 78 1.48 21.63 8.41
CA ALA A 78 2.50 21.11 7.50
C ALA A 78 2.22 21.51 6.04
N SER A 79 0.96 21.49 5.60
CA SER A 79 0.58 21.82 4.21
C SER A 79 0.95 23.24 3.80
N VAL A 80 0.91 24.18 4.73
CA VAL A 80 1.20 25.60 4.52
C VAL A 80 2.66 25.97 4.75
N SER A 81 3.46 25.03 5.26
CA SER A 81 4.90 25.23 5.49
C SER A 81 5.72 25.14 4.20
N GLY A 82 6.88 25.81 4.18
CA GLY A 82 7.81 25.80 3.06
C GLY A 82 8.60 24.49 2.94
N TRP A 83 9.36 24.37 1.86
CA TRP A 83 10.40 23.34 1.76
C TRP A 83 11.61 23.75 2.62
N PRO A 84 12.27 22.83 3.36
CA PRO A 84 12.06 21.38 3.40
C PRO A 84 11.04 20.91 4.45
N THR A 85 10.64 21.77 5.37
CA THR A 85 9.80 21.46 6.55
C THR A 85 8.55 20.67 6.21
N ARG A 86 7.84 21.07 5.15
CA ARG A 86 6.65 20.37 4.66
C ARG A 86 6.91 18.92 4.31
N HIS A 87 8.01 18.66 3.59
CA HIS A 87 8.34 17.31 3.14
C HIS A 87 8.76 16.44 4.32
N LEU A 88 9.67 16.94 5.16
CA LEU A 88 10.13 16.23 6.35
C LEU A 88 8.97 15.87 7.28
N THR A 89 8.08 16.84 7.53
CA THR A 89 6.90 16.61 8.37
C THR A 89 5.99 15.55 7.77
N TYR A 90 5.68 15.61 6.47
CA TYR A 90 4.86 14.56 5.84
C TYR A 90 5.49 13.17 5.91
N GLN A 91 6.81 13.05 5.75
CA GLN A 91 7.48 11.75 5.87
C GLN A 91 7.46 11.23 7.32
N TYR A 92 7.62 12.12 8.30
CA TYR A 92 7.47 11.77 9.71
C TYR A 92 6.04 11.32 10.05
N LEU A 93 5.01 11.96 9.47
CA LEU A 93 3.62 11.56 9.70
C LEU A 93 3.34 10.11 9.28
N ILE A 94 4.03 9.57 8.26
CA ILE A 94 3.89 8.15 7.89
C ILE A 94 4.37 7.25 9.04
N ALA A 95 5.53 7.57 9.62
CA ALA A 95 6.08 6.83 10.76
C ALA A 95 5.18 6.94 12.00
N LEU A 96 4.66 8.14 12.29
CA LEU A 96 3.72 8.37 13.38
C LEU A 96 2.42 7.56 13.19
N ASN A 97 1.85 7.55 11.98
CA ASN A 97 0.64 6.76 11.70
C ASN A 97 0.89 5.25 11.87
N LEU A 98 2.06 4.73 11.46
CA LEU A 98 2.39 3.33 11.73
C LEU A 98 2.51 3.07 13.23
N TRP A 99 3.14 3.97 13.98
CA TRP A 99 3.23 3.85 15.43
C TRP A 99 1.85 3.78 16.07
N LEU A 100 0.92 4.67 15.69
CA LEU A 100 -0.46 4.68 16.20
C LEU A 100 -1.23 3.40 15.86
N LEU A 101 -0.93 2.74 14.73
CA LEU A 101 -1.55 1.44 14.40
C LEU A 101 -1.07 0.31 15.32
N ILE A 102 0.18 0.36 15.77
CA ILE A 102 0.78 -0.65 16.64
C ILE A 102 0.45 -0.35 18.11
N PHE A 103 0.50 0.93 18.48
CA PHE A 103 0.33 1.41 19.85
C PHE A 103 -0.46 2.73 19.86
N PRO A 104 -1.79 2.67 20.02
CA PRO A 104 -2.68 3.83 19.89
C PRO A 104 -2.80 4.65 21.19
N CYS A 105 -1.70 4.86 21.92
CA CYS A 105 -1.74 5.60 23.19
C CYS A 105 -2.05 7.10 23.00
N ASP A 106 -1.52 7.70 21.94
CA ASP A 106 -1.64 9.12 21.65
C ASP A 106 -2.71 9.41 20.58
N LEU A 107 -3.58 8.45 20.27
CA LEU A 107 -4.57 8.59 19.22
C LEU A 107 -5.64 9.62 19.62
N CYS A 108 -5.62 10.79 18.98
CA CYS A 108 -6.61 11.84 19.17
C CYS A 108 -7.69 11.83 18.06
N CYS A 109 -8.89 12.32 18.40
CA CYS A 109 -9.97 12.55 17.43
C CYS A 109 -9.72 13.76 16.53
N ASP A 110 -8.89 14.71 16.97
CA ASP A 110 -8.51 15.89 16.20
C ASP A 110 -7.00 16.15 16.29
N TRP A 111 -6.35 16.36 15.16
CA TRP A 111 -4.88 16.54 15.03
C TRP A 111 -4.53 17.91 14.44
N THR A 112 -5.27 18.92 14.86
CA THR A 112 -5.17 20.30 14.37
C THR A 112 -4.30 21.14 15.31
N MET A 113 -4.21 22.44 15.02
CA MET A 113 -3.61 23.46 15.90
C MET A 113 -2.14 23.20 16.27
N GLY A 114 -1.40 22.50 15.40
CA GLY A 114 0.02 22.21 15.64
C GLY A 114 0.28 21.17 16.73
N THR A 115 -0.69 20.30 17.03
CA THR A 115 -0.51 19.20 17.99
C THR A 115 0.71 18.32 17.67
N ILE A 116 1.02 18.16 16.37
CA ILE A 116 2.28 17.58 15.92
C ILE A 116 3.21 18.71 15.50
N PRO A 117 4.34 18.94 16.22
CA PRO A 117 5.30 19.97 15.85
C PRO A 117 5.90 19.71 14.47
N LEU A 118 6.14 20.77 13.70
CA LEU A 118 6.78 20.64 12.39
C LEU A 118 8.21 20.12 12.51
N VAL A 119 8.66 19.36 11.51
CA VAL A 119 10.04 18.90 11.39
C VAL A 119 10.80 19.90 10.54
N GLU A 120 11.56 20.78 11.18
CA GLU A 120 12.18 21.94 10.51
C GLU A 120 13.60 21.66 9.99
N SER A 121 14.24 20.58 10.46
CA SER A 121 15.62 20.23 10.11
C SER A 121 15.75 18.78 9.67
N VAL A 122 16.68 18.53 8.75
CA VAL A 122 17.06 17.16 8.34
C VAL A 122 17.75 16.40 9.48
N LEU A 123 18.39 17.13 10.41
CA LEU A 123 19.07 16.55 11.57
C LEU A 123 18.13 16.32 12.77
N ASP A 124 16.83 16.54 12.60
CA ASP A 124 15.84 16.25 13.62
C ASP A 124 15.79 14.74 13.92
N GLU A 125 15.82 14.38 15.21
CA GLU A 125 15.81 13.00 15.68
C GLU A 125 14.60 12.20 15.17
N ARG A 126 13.48 12.88 14.89
CA ARG A 126 12.27 12.26 14.34
C ARG A 126 12.47 11.66 12.95
N ASN A 127 13.46 12.14 12.19
CA ASN A 127 13.81 11.58 10.90
C ASN A 127 14.42 10.17 11.03
N LEU A 128 14.93 9.78 12.20
CA LEU A 128 15.39 8.42 12.46
C LEU A 128 14.23 7.43 12.41
N ALA A 129 13.06 7.78 12.96
CA ALA A 129 11.87 6.94 12.89
C ALA A 129 11.41 6.73 11.43
N THR A 130 11.42 7.79 10.63
CA THR A 130 11.15 7.73 9.18
C THR A 130 12.16 6.85 8.45
N LEU A 131 13.46 6.98 8.75
CA LEU A 131 14.50 6.15 8.13
C LEU A 131 14.31 4.67 8.48
N CYS A 132 14.10 4.35 9.77
CA CYS A 132 13.83 3.00 10.24
C CYS A 132 12.61 2.38 9.55
N LEU A 133 11.53 3.16 9.39
CA LEU A 133 10.35 2.74 8.65
C LEU A 133 10.71 2.35 7.21
N TYR A 134 11.42 3.21 6.48
CA TYR A 134 11.77 2.93 5.09
C TYR A 134 12.70 1.74 4.93
N VAL A 135 13.70 1.61 5.82
CA VAL A 135 14.58 0.43 5.84
C VAL A 135 13.76 -0.84 6.06
N PHE A 136 12.83 -0.82 7.01
CA PHE A 136 11.93 -1.94 7.26
C PHE A 136 11.07 -2.28 6.04
N LEU A 137 10.42 -1.28 5.41
CA LEU A 137 9.60 -1.49 4.22
C LEU A 137 10.43 -2.03 3.03
N CYS A 138 11.62 -1.48 2.80
CA CYS A 138 12.54 -1.97 1.78
C CYS A 138 12.96 -3.42 2.05
N ALA A 139 13.25 -3.78 3.31
CA ALA A 139 13.59 -5.15 3.68
C ALA A 139 12.41 -6.10 3.45
N VAL A 140 11.19 -5.71 3.84
CA VAL A 140 9.97 -6.50 3.58
C VAL A 140 9.74 -6.68 2.08
N CYS A 141 9.86 -5.61 1.28
CA CYS A 141 9.72 -5.69 -0.18
C CYS A 141 10.80 -6.58 -0.82
N TYR A 142 12.04 -6.49 -0.34
CA TYR A 142 13.13 -7.34 -0.79
C TYR A 142 12.85 -8.81 -0.46
N VAL A 143 12.48 -9.13 0.79
CA VAL A 143 12.11 -10.49 1.18
C VAL A 143 10.91 -10.98 0.38
N ALA A 144 9.89 -10.15 0.15
CA ALA A 144 8.73 -10.52 -0.66
C ALA A 144 9.11 -10.82 -2.12
N ALA A 145 10.03 -10.03 -2.71
CA ALA A 145 10.48 -10.22 -4.08
C ALA A 145 11.39 -11.45 -4.26
N PHE A 146 12.22 -11.77 -3.26
CA PHE A 146 13.31 -12.74 -3.40
C PHE A 146 13.19 -14.00 -2.54
N SER A 147 12.34 -14.04 -1.51
CA SER A 147 12.12 -15.26 -0.71
C SER A 147 11.28 -16.30 -1.47
N SER A 148 11.62 -17.58 -1.29
CA SER A 148 10.99 -18.73 -1.95
C SER A 148 9.99 -19.44 -1.01
N ASN A 149 9.19 -18.68 -0.27
CA ASN A 149 8.22 -19.27 0.66
C ASN A 149 6.90 -19.56 -0.07
N ARG A 150 6.73 -20.84 -0.44
CA ARG A 150 5.71 -21.36 -1.36
C ARG A 150 4.33 -21.63 -0.73
N THR A 151 4.13 -21.40 0.57
CA THR A 151 3.04 -22.04 1.32
C THR A 151 1.84 -21.18 1.70
N HIS A 152 1.89 -19.84 1.61
CA HIS A 152 0.82 -18.98 2.18
C HIS A 152 0.11 -18.00 1.23
N SER A 153 0.60 -17.79 0.00
CA SER A 153 -0.02 -16.83 -0.94
C SER A 153 -1.41 -17.25 -1.42
N VAL A 154 -1.79 -18.51 -1.19
CA VAL A 154 -3.10 -19.07 -1.52
C VAL A 154 -4.21 -18.55 -0.58
N ALA A 155 -3.88 -18.18 0.67
CA ALA A 155 -4.89 -17.81 1.67
C ALA A 155 -5.47 -16.39 1.50
N LEU A 156 -4.77 -15.48 0.82
CA LEU A 156 -5.27 -14.11 0.60
C LEU A 156 -6.16 -13.99 -0.66
N ILE A 157 -6.04 -14.96 -1.57
CA ILE A 157 -6.68 -14.96 -2.90
C ILE A 157 -7.91 -15.90 -2.96
N MET A 158 -7.99 -16.88 -2.05
CA MET A 158 -9.20 -17.69 -1.81
C MET A 158 -10.19 -16.92 -0.93
#